data_AF-M5UD07-F1
#
_entry.id   AF-M5UD07-F1
#
_cell.length_a   1.000
_cell.length_b   1.000
_cell.length_c   1.000
_cell.angle_alpha   90.00
_cell.angle_beta   90.00
_cell.angle_gamma   90.00
#
_symmetry.space_group_name_H-M   'P 1'
#
loop_
_entity.id
_entity.type
_entity.pdbx_description
1 polymer ?
#
loop_
_entity_poly.entity_id
_entity_poly.type
_entity_poly.pdbx_seq_one_letter_code
_entity_poly.pdbx_strand_id
1 'polypeptide(L)' 'MKGLRARGGFEVDIQWKDGQLTEATIESLSGNPVTVRYGDETRELTLSTGDRATWSGK' A
#
# COMPACT_ATOMS: atom_id res chain seq x y z
N MET A 1 9.62 3.35 -7.06
CA MET A 1 10.63 2.59 -6.32
C MET A 1 9.96 1.29 -5.88
N LYS A 2 10.53 0.12 -6.16
CA LYS A 2 9.91 -1.17 -5.80
C LYS A 2 10.44 -1.66 -4.45
N GLY A 3 9.54 -1.93 -3.50
CA GLY A 3 9.86 -2.73 -2.31
C GLY A 3 10.22 -1.97 -1.03
N LEU A 4 9.39 -0.99 -0.62
CA LEU A 4 9.43 -0.53 0.78
C LEU A 4 8.67 -1.53 1.65
N ARG A 5 9.38 -2.21 2.56
CA ARG A 5 8.75 -3.09 3.54
C ARG A 5 8.24 -2.28 4.72
N ALA A 6 6.93 -2.27 4.93
CA ALA A 6 6.32 -1.62 6.08
C ALA A 6 6.32 -2.55 7.29
N ARG A 7 6.39 -1.97 8.50
CA ARG A 7 6.27 -2.71 9.76
C ARG A 7 4.90 -3.41 9.81
N GLY A 8 4.84 -4.65 10.30
CA GLY A 8 3.60 -5.42 10.41
C GLY A 8 3.39 -6.53 9.36
N GLY A 9 4.39 -6.77 8.49
CA GLY A 9 4.34 -7.84 7.51
C GLY A 9 3.67 -7.42 6.19
N PHE A 10 3.93 -6.19 5.74
CA PHE A 10 3.43 -5.71 4.46
C PHE A 10 4.59 -5.29 3.56
N GLU A 11 4.46 -5.60 2.28
CA GLU A 11 5.31 -5.06 1.24
C GLU A 11 4.56 -3.97 0.49
N VAL A 12 5.21 -2.84 0.27
CA VAL A 12 4.62 -1.70 -0.43
C VAL A 12 5.49 -1.32 -1.61
N ASP A 13 4.92 -1.37 -2.81
CA ASP A 13 5.50 -0.79 -4.02
C ASP A 13 4.83 0.56 -4.29
N ILE A 14 5.61 1.61 -4.53
CA ILE A 14 5.08 2.94 -4.78
C ILE A 14 5.73 3.53 -6.03
N GLN A 15 4.89 3.86 -7.00
CA GLN A 15 5.24 4.53 -8.23
C GLN A 15 4.86 6.00 -8.13
N TRP A 16 5.87 6.85 -8.35
CA TRP A 16 5.74 8.29 -8.36
C TRP A 16 6.10 8.79 -9.76
N LYS A 17 5.37 9.79 -10.24
CA LYS A 17 5.71 10.53 -11.45
C LYS A 17 5.51 12.01 -11.19
N ASP A 18 6.51 12.83 -11.53
CA ASP A 18 6.47 14.29 -11.36
C ASP A 18 6.09 14.72 -9.94
N GLY A 19 6.57 13.98 -8.93
CA GLY A 19 6.30 14.23 -7.51
C GLY A 19 4.91 13.78 -7.02
N GLN A 20 4.08 13.19 -7.89
CA GLN A 20 2.73 12.72 -7.57
C GLN A 20 2.67 11.19 -7.54
N LEU A 21 1.89 10.64 -6.61
CA LEU A 21 1.65 9.21 -6.54
C LEU A 21 0.83 8.79 -7.76
N THR A 22 1.38 7.92 -8.60
CA THR A 22 0.62 7.33 -9.71
C THR A 22 -0.01 6.01 -9.32
N GLU A 23 0.71 5.19 -8.55
CA GLU A 23 0.24 3.88 -8.13
C GLU A 23 0.95 3.45 -6.84
N ALA A 24 0.21 2.86 -5.90
CA ALA A 24 0.76 2.12 -4.78
C ALA A 24 0.17 0.70 -4.77
N THR A 25 0.99 -0.30 -4.54
CA THR A 25 0.56 -1.69 -4.30
C THR A 25 0.96 -2.07 -2.89
N ILE A 26 -0.01 -2.51 -2.09
CA ILE A 26 0.20 -3.08 -0.76
C ILE A 26 -0.05 -4.57 -0.82
N GLU A 27 0.94 -5.37 -0.42
CA GLU A 27 0.85 -6.81 -0.31
C GLU A 27 0.94 -7.23 1.16
N SER A 28 -0.02 -8.06 1.59
CA SER A 28 -0.06 -8.59 2.96
C SER A 28 0.69 -9.92 3.02
N LEU A 29 1.80 -9.95 3.77
CA LEU A 29 2.59 -11.17 3.98
C LEU A 29 2.11 -11.97 5.21
N SER A 30 1.21 -11.41 6.02
CA SER A 30 0.84 -11.99 7.32
C SER A 30 -0.66 -11.96 7.62
N GLY A 31 -1.48 -11.40 6.73
CA GLY A 31 -2.94 -11.44 6.88
C GLY A 31 -3.49 -10.44 7.91
N ASN A 32 -2.75 -9.37 8.18
CA ASN A 32 -3.14 -8.37 9.18
C ASN A 32 -4.01 -7.28 8.55
N PRO A 33 -4.86 -6.61 9.35
CA PRO A 33 -5.45 -5.35 8.93
C PRO A 33 -4.37 -4.28 8.76
N VAL A 34 -4.53 -3.41 7.77
CA VAL A 34 -3.61 -2.30 7.48
C VAL A 34 -4.38 -1.01 7.28
N THR A 35 -3.91 0.06 7.91
CA THR A 35 -4.41 1.40 7.65
C THR A 35 -3.48 2.08 6.65
N VAL A 36 -4.02 2.44 5.49
CA VAL A 36 -3.31 3.15 4.42
C VAL A 36 -3.78 4.60 4.41
N ARG A 37 -2.82 5.54 4.39
CA ARG A 37 -3.10 6.98 4.32
C ARG A 37 -2.35 7.64 3.17
N TYR A 38 -3.07 8.41 2.36
CA TYR A 38 -2.51 9.25 1.31
C TYR A 38 -3.17 10.63 1.33
N GLY A 39 -2.38 11.68 1.62
CA GLY A 39 -2.92 13.01 1.88
C GLY A 39 -3.88 13.02 3.07
N ASP A 40 -5.11 13.47 2.81
CA ASP A 40 -6.22 13.52 3.77
C ASP A 40 -7.07 12.23 3.76
N GLU A 41 -6.84 11.33 2.81
CA GLU A 41 -7.59 10.09 2.69
C GLU A 41 -6.95 8.97 3.51
N THR A 42 -7.75 8.35 4.38
CA THR A 42 -7.35 7.19 5.18
C THR A 42 -8.32 6.05 4.92
N ARG A 43 -7.82 4.87 4.57
CA ARG A 43 -8.62 3.65 4.43
C ARG A 43 -8.04 2.52 5.26
N GLU A 44 -8.93 1.79 5.91
CA GLU A 44 -8.60 0.53 6.55
C GLU A 44 -8.88 -0.60 5.58
N LEU A 45 -7.89 -1.45 5.35
CA LEU A 45 -7.95 -2.59 4.46
C LEU A 45 -7.71 -3.85 5.28
N THR A 46 -8.63 -4.80 5.19
CA THR A 46 -8.43 -6.15 5.70
C THR A 46 -7.91 -7.00 4.55
N LEU A 47 -6.61 -7.31 4.56
CA LEU A 47 -5.96 -8.11 3.53
C LEU A 47 -5.54 -9.45 4.13
N SER A 48 -5.98 -10.54 3.50
CA SER A 48 -5.52 -11.89 3.84
C SER A 48 -4.07 -12.09 3.39
N THR A 49 -3.38 -13.10 3.92
CA THR A 49 -2.02 -13.41 3.50
C THR A 49 -1.97 -13.72 2.01
N GLY A 50 -1.13 -12.99 1.27
CA GLY A 50 -1.01 -13.05 -0.19
C GLY A 50 -1.94 -12.10 -0.94
N ASP A 51 -2.88 -11.43 -0.25
CA ASP A 51 -3.74 -10.43 -0.89
C ASP A 51 -2.95 -9.16 -1.23
N ARG A 52 -3.32 -8.57 -2.36
CA ARG A 52 -2.73 -7.34 -2.87
C ARG A 52 -3.82 -6.30 -3.10
N ALA A 53 -3.62 -5.12 -2.54
CA ALA A 53 -4.44 -3.94 -2.81
C ALA A 53 -3.67 -2.94 -3.66
N THR A 54 -4.29 -2.47 -4.73
CA THR A 54 -3.74 -1.41 -5.58
C THR A 54 -4.49 -0.11 -5.36
N TRP A 55 -3.74 0.97 -5.21
CA TRP A 55 -4.24 2.33 -5.06
C TRP A 55 -3.72 3.20 -6.20
N SER A 56 -4.60 3.74 -7.02
CA SER A 56 -4.27 4.77 -8.00
C SER A 56 -4.48 6.15 -7.39
N GLY A 57 -3.42 6.95 -7.29
CA GLY A 57 -3.55 8.36 -6.93
C GLY A 57 -4.25 9.09 -8.08
N LYS A 58 -5.42 9.68 -7.81
CA LYS A 58 -6.12 10.58 -8.73
C LYS A 58 -6.40 11.89 -8.01
#